data_AF-A0A933TQ81-F1
#
_entry.id   AF-A0A933TQ81-F1
#
_cell.length_a   1.000
_cell.length_b   1.000
_cell.length_c   1.000
_cell.angle_alpha   90.00
_cell.angle_beta   90.00
_cell.angle_gamma   90.00
#
_symmetry.space_group_name_H-M   'P 1'
#
loop_
_entity.id
_entity.type
_entity.pdbx_description
1 polymer ?
#
loop_
_entity_poly.entity_id
_entity_poly.type
_entity_poly.pdbx_seq_one_letter_code
_entity_poly.pdbx_strand_id
1 'polypeptide(L)' 'RVGGLTSTIADGETGYLIPWRCPEPFAERLELLLDNDELRASFGRAGREAVERYRWANVADAVAALYESLLPA' A
#
# COMPACT_ATOMS: atom_id res chain seq x y z
N ARG A 1 16.02 1.32 0.64
CA ARG A 1 14.55 1.39 0.85
C ARG A 1 14.08 2.73 0.29
N VAL A 2 13.07 2.74 -0.57
CA VAL A 2 12.43 3.98 -1.08
C VAL A 2 11.15 4.21 -0.26
N GLY A 3 10.92 5.45 0.20
CA GLY A 3 9.92 5.73 1.26
C GLY A 3 8.47 5.44 0.89
N GLY A 4 8.09 5.60 -0.38
CA GLY A 4 6.69 5.47 -0.82
C GLY A 4 6.12 4.05 -0.78
N LEU A 5 6.97 3.03 -0.94
CA LEU A 5 6.52 1.63 -0.86
C LEU A 5 6.23 1.24 0.60
N THR A 6 7.09 1.66 1.53
CA THR A 6 6.93 1.40 2.97
C THR A 6 5.74 2.12 3.59
N SER A 7 5.22 3.19 2.98
CA SER A 7 4.03 3.89 3.47
C SER A 7 2.71 3.26 3.00
N THR A 8 2.76 2.40 1.97
CA THR A 8 1.56 1.87 1.30
C THR A 8 1.42 0.36 1.50
N ILE A 9 2.54 -0.35 1.70
CA ILE A 9 2.56 -1.80 1.93
C ILE A 9 2.84 -2.11 3.40
N ALA A 10 1.92 -2.82 4.03
CA ALA A 10 2.15 -3.58 5.25
C ALA A 10 2.71 -4.96 4.90
N ASP A 11 3.98 -5.19 5.26
CA ASP A 11 4.73 -6.41 4.96
C ASP A 11 4.08 -7.65 5.58
N GLY A 12 3.86 -8.69 4.77
CA GLY A 12 3.19 -9.92 5.18
C GLY A 12 1.66 -9.84 5.26
N GLU A 13 1.07 -8.65 5.13
CA GLU A 13 -0.38 -8.45 5.24
C GLU A 13 -1.02 -8.03 3.91
N THR A 14 -0.39 -7.06 3.23
CA THR A 14 -0.88 -6.49 1.96
C THR A 14 0.08 -6.73 0.80
N GLY A 15 1.24 -7.32 1.08
CA GLY A 15 2.33 -7.54 0.14
C GLY A 15 3.62 -7.87 0.87
N TYR A 16 4.72 -8.01 0.12
CA TYR A 16 6.06 -8.21 0.69
C TYR A 16 6.98 -7.03 0.38
N LEU A 17 7.77 -6.63 1.37
CA LEU A 17 8.82 -5.63 1.24
C LEU A 17 10.18 -6.30 1.16
N ILE A 18 10.72 -6.39 -0.06
CA ILE A 18 12.01 -7.02 -0.30
C ILE A 18 13.15 -6.00 -0.21
N PRO A 19 14.29 -6.35 0.43
CA PRO A 19 15.47 -5.50 0.42
C PRO A 19 15.96 -5.18 -0.99
N TRP A 20 16.63 -4.03 -1.11
CA TRP A 20 17.07 -3.52 -2.40
C TRP A 20 18.19 -4.41 -2.98
N ARG A 21 18.12 -4.71 -4.28
CA ARG A 21 19.11 -5.53 -5.01
C ARG A 21 19.29 -6.95 -4.43
N CYS A 22 18.20 -7.54 -3.93
CA CYS A 22 18.17 -8.93 -3.49
C CYS A 22 17.28 -9.75 -4.45
N PRO A 23 17.83 -10.26 -5.56
CA PRO A 23 17.04 -10.99 -6.56
C PRO A 23 16.53 -12.34 -6.05
N GLU A 24 17.28 -13.05 -5.22
CA GLU A 24 16.88 -14.37 -4.70
C GLU A 24 15.64 -14.27 -3.80
N PRO A 25 15.61 -13.41 -2.75
CA PRO A 25 14.39 -13.23 -1.96
C PRO A 25 13.21 -12.66 -2.77
N PHE A 26 13.49 -11.90 -3.84
CA PHE A 26 12.42 -11.41 -4.73
C PHE A 26 11.77 -12.57 -5.50
N ALA A 27 12.59 -13.45 -6.09
CA ALA A 27 12.12 -14.63 -6.80
C ALA A 27 11.33 -15.57 -5.87
N GLU A 28 11.86 -15.87 -4.69
CA GLU A 28 11.19 -16.73 -3.70
C GLU A 28 9.79 -16.23 -3.32
N ARG A 29 9.63 -14.92 -3.09
CA ARG A 29 8.30 -14.36 -2.75
C ARG A 29 7.37 -14.29 -3.94
N LEU A 30 7.90 -14.09 -5.13
CA LEU A 30 7.11 -14.13 -6.35
C LEU A 30 6.58 -15.54 -6.62
N GLU A 31 7.44 -16.56 -6.54
CA GLU A 31 7.07 -17.97 -6.67
C GLU A 31 6.02 -18.35 -5.63
N LEU A 32 6.22 -18.00 -4.36
CA LEU A 32 5.24 -18.23 -3.29
C LEU A 32 3.85 -17.67 -3.63
N LEU A 33 3.78 -16.47 -4.21
CA LEU A 33 2.51 -15.85 -4.59
C LEU A 33 1.90 -16.46 -5.86
N LEU A 34 2.73 -16.94 -6.79
CA LEU A 34 2.26 -17.64 -7.99
C LEU A 34 1.69 -19.02 -7.64
N ASP A 35 2.31 -19.73 -6.70
CA ASP A 35 1.92 -21.07 -6.27
C ASP A 35 0.78 -21.08 -5.24
N ASN A 36 0.50 -19.95 -4.59
CA ASN A 36 -0.52 -19.83 -3.55
C ASN A 36 -1.62 -18.81 -3.91
N ASP A 37 -2.66 -19.31 -4.59
CA ASP A 37 -3.83 -18.52 -5.02
C ASP A 37 -4.57 -17.85 -3.86
N GLU A 38 -4.69 -18.54 -2.71
CA GLU A 38 -5.40 -18.02 -1.54
C GLU A 38 -4.66 -16.83 -0.92
N LEU A 39 -3.34 -16.97 -0.75
CA LEU A 39 -2.48 -15.89 -0.25
C LEU A 39 -2.52 -14.69 -1.21
N ARG A 40 -2.39 -14.95 -2.52
CA ARG A 40 -2.44 -13.90 -3.54
C ARG A 40 -3.78 -13.15 -3.52
N ALA A 41 -4.89 -13.87 -3.41
CA ALA A 41 -6.22 -13.27 -3.29
C ALA A 41 -6.41 -12.50 -1.98
N SER A 42 -5.87 -13.03 -0.87
CA SER A 42 -5.88 -12.37 0.44
C SER A 42 -5.15 -11.03 0.41
N PHE A 43 -3.91 -11.02 -0.08
CA PHE A 43 -3.12 -9.79 -0.25
C PHE A 43 -3.81 -8.81 -1.18
N GLY A 44 -4.41 -9.27 -2.28
CA GLY A 44 -5.16 -8.41 -3.20
C GLY A 44 -6.34 -7.71 -2.52
N ARG A 45 -7.10 -8.41 -1.67
CA ARG A 45 -8.21 -7.82 -0.90
C ARG A 45 -7.70 -6.85 0.16
N ALA A 46 -6.75 -7.28 0.99
CA ALA A 46 -6.20 -6.47 2.06
C ALA A 46 -5.53 -5.20 1.53
N GLY A 47 -4.74 -5.33 0.45
CA GLY A 47 -4.10 -4.20 -0.22
C GLY A 47 -5.11 -3.23 -0.81
N ARG A 48 -6.20 -3.73 -1.43
CA ARG A 48 -7.28 -2.86 -1.92
C ARG A 48 -7.92 -2.08 -0.78
N GLU A 49 -8.32 -2.75 0.29
CA GLU A 49 -8.93 -2.11 1.46
C GLU A 49 -8.01 -1.06 2.10
N ALA A 50 -6.72 -1.37 2.26
CA ALA A 50 -5.75 -0.48 2.87
C ALA A 50 -5.58 0.85 2.11
N VAL A 51 -5.70 0.83 0.78
CA VAL A 51 -5.55 2.05 -0.06
C VAL A 51 -6.84 2.84 -0.26
N GLU A 52 -8.00 2.33 0.18
CA GLU A 52 -9.30 3.01 0.07
C GLU A 52 -9.27 4.41 0.73
N ARG A 53 -8.48 4.58 1.79
CA ARG A 53 -8.31 5.87 2.46
C ARG A 53 -7.67 6.94 1.56
N TYR A 54 -6.90 6.54 0.55
CA TYR A 54 -6.20 7.43 -0.39
C TYR A 54 -7.03 7.80 -1.62
N ARG A 55 -8.33 7.48 -1.64
CA ARG A 55 -9.23 7.91 -2.71
C ARG A 55 -9.23 9.43 -2.86
N TRP A 56 -9.38 9.90 -4.09
CA TRP A 56 -9.41 11.32 -4.42
C TRP A 56 -10.44 12.11 -3.61
N ALA A 57 -11.63 11.54 -3.35
CA ALA A 57 -12.65 12.19 -2.53
C ALA A 57 -12.12 12.51 -1.13
N ASN A 58 -11.58 11.51 -0.42
CA ASN A 58 -11.03 11.70 0.93
C ASN A 58 -9.89 12.72 0.95
N VAL A 59 -9.01 12.69 -0.06
CA VAL A 59 -7.89 13.62 -0.17
C VAL A 59 -8.39 15.04 -0.45
N ALA A 60 -9.34 15.20 -1.37
CA ALA A 60 -9.93 16.50 -1.68
C ALA A 60 -10.63 17.11 -0.47
N ASP A 61 -11.41 16.31 0.26
CA ASP A 61 -12.11 16.75 1.47
C ASP A 61 -11.11 17.19 2.55
N ALA A 62 -10.04 16.42 2.78
CA ALA A 62 -9.01 16.77 3.75
C ALA A 62 -8.26 18.06 3.39
N VAL A 63 -7.96 18.27 2.10
CA VAL A 63 -7.29 19.49 1.62
C VAL A 63 -8.24 20.69 1.68
N ALA A 64 -9.51 20.53 1.32
CA ALA A 64 -10.52 21.57 1.41
C ALA A 64 -10.72 22.03 2.86
N ALA A 65 -10.88 21.08 3.80
CA ALA A 65 -11.00 21.37 5.23
C ALA A 65 -9.77 22.13 5.77
N LEU A 66 -8.57 21.77 5.29
CA LEU A 66 -7.35 22.51 5.64
C LEU A 66 -7.41 23.95 5.13
N TYR A 67 -7.82 24.18 3.88
CA TYR A 67 -7.95 25.53 3.34
C TYR A 67 -9.02 26.36 4.06
N GLU A 68 -10.17 25.76 4.37
CA GLU A 68 -11.22 26.41 5.17
C GLU A 68 -10.69 26.82 6.55
N SER A 69 -9.88 25.99 7.20
CA SER A 69 -9.29 26.31 8.51
C SER A 69 -8.34 27.50 8.51
N LEU A 70 -7.85 27.92 7.34
CA LEU A 70 -6.95 29.06 7.16
C LEU A 70 -7.69 30.36 6.82
N LEU A 71 -8.99 30.31 6.52
CA LEU A 71 -9.76 31.51 6.25
C LEU A 71 -10.06 32.26 7.56
N PRO A 72 -9.91 33.59 7.57
CA PRO A 72 -10.34 34.40 8.71
C PRO A 72 -11.86 34.29 8.91
N ALA A 73 -12.29 34.43 10.17
CA ALA A 73 -13.69 34.47 10.55
C ALA A 73 -14.45 35.66 9.94
#